data_AF-R3WI21-F1
#
_entry.id   AF-R3WI21-F1
#
_cell.length_a   1.000
_cell.length_b   1.000
_cell.length_c   1.000
_cell.angle_alpha   90.00
_cell.angle_beta   90.00
_cell.angle_gamma   90.00
#
_symmetry.space_group_name_H-M   'P 1'
#
loop_
_entity.id
_entity.type
_entity.pdbx_description
1 polymer ?
#
loop_
_entity_poly.entity_id
_entity_poly.type
_entity_poly.pdbx_seq_one_letter_code
_entity_poly.pdbx_strand_id
1 'polypeptide(L)'
;MREKELRRSMSVFPIGTVMKLTDLSARQIRYYEEQDLIHPERSEGNRRMYSLNDIDVLLEIKDYLSDGLNMAGIKRVYEMKLEEQMHAQESNKPLTDEDVRKILYDELISQGGLTQQNPFQSRGPKL
;
A
#
# COMPACT_ATOMS: atom_id res chain seq x y z
N MET A 1 10.51 -16.15 4.85
CA MET A 1 9.74 -14.89 4.89
C MET A 1 8.50 -14.91 4.00
N ARG A 2 8.56 -15.33 2.73
CA ARG A 2 7.41 -15.31 1.80
C ARG A 2 6.19 -16.17 2.21
N GLU A 3 6.39 -17.34 2.81
CA GLU A 3 5.26 -18.23 3.15
C GLU A 3 4.40 -17.68 4.30
N LYS A 4 5.02 -17.10 5.34
CA LYS A 4 4.28 -16.53 6.48
C LYS A 4 3.32 -15.43 6.02
N GLU A 5 3.80 -14.55 5.15
CA GLU A 5 2.98 -13.45 4.62
C GLU A 5 1.82 -13.97 3.78
N LEU A 6 2.10 -14.94 2.89
CA LEU A 6 1.04 -15.58 2.10
C LEU A 6 -0.04 -16.21 2.99
N ARG A 7 0.34 -16.90 4.06
CA ARG A 7 -0.61 -17.51 5.02
C ARG A 7 -1.47 -16.46 5.72
N ARG A 8 -0.93 -15.26 5.94
CA ARG A 8 -1.63 -14.17 6.63
C ARG A 8 -2.61 -13.43 5.73
N SER A 9 -2.35 -13.38 4.43
CA SER A 9 -3.27 -12.83 3.43
C SER A 9 -4.37 -13.81 2.98
N MET A 10 -4.32 -15.09 3.38
CA MET A 10 -5.36 -16.07 3.01
C MET A 10 -6.67 -15.81 3.75
N SER A 11 -7.75 -15.59 2.99
CA SER A 11 -9.10 -15.37 3.50
C SER A 11 -9.81 -16.67 3.91
N VAL A 12 -9.64 -17.09 5.17
CA VAL A 12 -10.14 -18.39 5.68
C VAL A 12 -11.06 -18.27 6.90
N PHE A 13 -11.18 -17.10 7.52
CA PHE A 13 -11.97 -16.91 8.74
C PHE A 13 -13.40 -16.45 8.42
N PRO A 14 -14.45 -17.16 8.86
CA PRO A 14 -15.82 -16.66 8.72
C PRO A 14 -16.09 -15.51 9.70
N ILE A 15 -17.06 -14.65 9.37
CA ILE A 15 -17.39 -13.45 10.17
C ILE A 15 -17.62 -13.73 11.66
N GLY A 16 -18.22 -14.87 12.02
CA GLY A 16 -18.46 -15.23 13.42
C GLY A 16 -17.18 -15.46 14.22
N THR A 17 -16.12 -15.97 13.59
CA THR A 17 -14.80 -16.10 14.23
C THR A 17 -14.14 -14.73 14.39
N VAL A 18 -14.24 -13.89 13.36
CA VAL A 18 -13.70 -12.51 13.38
C VAL A 18 -14.33 -11.68 14.49
N MET A 19 -15.65 -11.78 14.68
CA MET A 19 -16.35 -11.11 15.79
C MET A 19 -15.80 -11.52 17.15
N LYS A 20 -15.52 -12.82 17.37
CA LYS A 20 -14.96 -13.31 18.63
C LYS A 20 -13.51 -12.87 18.88
N LEU A 21 -12.73 -12.66 17.82
CA LEU A 21 -11.33 -12.25 17.93
C LEU A 21 -11.19 -10.75 18.15
N THR A 22 -12.13 -9.95 17.64
CA THR A 22 -12.04 -8.48 17.64
C THR A 22 -12.98 -7.80 18.63
N ASP A 23 -13.97 -8.53 19.17
CA ASP A 23 -15.15 -8.02 19.89
C ASP A 23 -15.96 -6.98 19.09
N LEU A 24 -15.85 -6.99 17.76
CA LEU A 24 -16.65 -6.15 16.90
C LEU A 24 -17.93 -6.88 16.48
N SER A 25 -19.02 -6.12 16.35
CA SER A 25 -20.25 -6.64 15.76
C SER A 25 -20.08 -6.87 14.25
N ALA A 26 -20.84 -7.81 13.68
CA ALA A 26 -20.89 -8.02 12.23
C ALA A 26 -21.25 -6.73 11.46
N ARG A 27 -22.03 -5.83 12.06
CA ARG A 27 -22.38 -4.54 11.47
C ARG A 27 -21.15 -3.63 11.37
N GLN A 28 -20.35 -3.52 12.45
CA GLN A 28 -19.12 -2.71 12.45
C GLN A 28 -18.12 -3.24 11.42
N ILE A 29 -17.89 -4.56 11.39
CA ILE A 29 -16.95 -5.18 10.43
C ILE A 29 -17.36 -4.87 8.99
N ARG A 30 -18.65 -5.03 8.65
CA ARG A 30 -19.16 -4.70 7.30
C ARG A 30 -19.09 -3.21 7.00
N TYR A 31 -19.31 -2.37 8.00
CA TYR A 31 -19.16 -0.93 7.84
C TYR A 31 -17.70 -0.56 7.52
N TYR A 32 -16.71 -1.19 8.15
CA TYR A 32 -15.30 -0.94 7.83
C TYR A 32 -14.89 -1.48 6.46
N GLU A 33 -15.48 -2.60 6.01
CA GLU A 33 -15.40 -3.07 4.62
C GLU A 33 -16.00 -2.03 3.64
N GLU A 34 -17.19 -1.49 3.93
CA GLU A 34 -17.82 -0.41 3.12
C GLU A 34 -17.01 0.89 3.12
N GLN A 35 -16.09 1.06 4.08
CA GLN A 35 -15.15 2.17 4.12
C GLN A 35 -13.83 1.89 3.40
N ASP A 36 -13.72 0.75 2.70
CA ASP A 36 -12.53 0.28 1.98
C ASP A 36 -11.29 0.08 2.88
N LEU A 37 -11.51 -0.17 4.18
CA LEU A 37 -10.42 -0.42 5.12
C LEU A 37 -9.95 -1.87 5.11
N ILE A 38 -10.84 -2.81 4.76
CA ILE A 38 -10.56 -4.23 4.63
C ILE A 38 -11.20 -4.79 3.36
N HIS A 39 -10.62 -5.86 2.82
CA HIS A 39 -11.04 -6.42 1.52
C HIS A 39 -11.21 -7.94 1.59
N PRO A 40 -12.18 -8.44 2.37
CA PRO A 40 -12.40 -9.87 2.53
C PRO A 40 -12.86 -10.52 1.22
N GLU A 41 -12.36 -11.73 0.95
CA GLU A 41 -12.81 -12.52 -0.19
C GLU A 41 -14.16 -13.20 0.08
N ARG A 42 -14.79 -13.70 -0.98
CA ARG A 42 -16.03 -14.48 -0.87
C ARG A 42 -15.75 -15.95 -1.17
N SER A 43 -16.24 -16.84 -0.29
CA SER A 43 -16.26 -18.28 -0.54
C SER A 43 -17.22 -18.63 -1.69
N GLU A 44 -17.15 -19.86 -2.21
CA GLU A 44 -18.12 -20.40 -3.18
C GLU A 44 -19.59 -20.27 -2.73
N GLY A 45 -19.87 -20.39 -1.43
CA GLY A 45 -21.20 -20.16 -0.85
C GLY A 45 -21.59 -18.69 -0.64
N ASN A 46 -20.88 -17.75 -1.29
CA ASN A 46 -21.06 -16.30 -1.19
C ASN A 46 -20.95 -15.71 0.24
N ARG A 47 -20.23 -16.39 1.13
CA ARG A 47 -19.93 -15.90 2.49
C ARG A 47 -18.61 -15.14 2.48
N ARG A 48 -18.55 -14.04 3.24
CA ARG A 48 -17.30 -13.29 3.46
C ARG A 48 -16.33 -14.12 4.29
N MET A 49 -15.11 -14.20 3.80
CA MET A 49 -13.98 -14.85 4.44
C MET A 49 -12.91 -13.79 4.64
N TYR A 50 -12.38 -13.73 5.85
CA TYR A 50 -11.43 -12.72 6.26
C TYR A 50 -10.06 -13.38 6.44
N SER A 51 -9.01 -12.62 6.18
CA SER A 51 -7.63 -13.02 6.39
C SER A 51 -7.14 -12.63 7.78
N LEU A 52 -5.92 -13.05 8.16
CA LEU A 52 -5.31 -12.55 9.40
C LEU A 52 -4.98 -11.06 9.29
N ASN A 53 -4.56 -10.60 8.10
CA ASN A 53 -4.28 -9.18 7.88
C ASN A 53 -5.55 -8.32 8.04
N ASP A 54 -6.73 -8.79 7.60
CA ASP A 54 -8.00 -8.09 7.85
C ASP A 54 -8.31 -8.00 9.35
N ILE A 55 -8.04 -9.06 10.11
CA ILE A 55 -8.25 -9.09 11.56
C ILE A 55 -7.35 -8.08 12.27
N ASP A 56 -6.08 -8.01 11.87
CA ASP A 56 -5.14 -7.05 12.45
C ASP A 56 -5.56 -5.60 12.17
N VAL A 57 -6.02 -5.30 10.94
CA VAL A 57 -6.59 -3.99 10.59
C VAL A 57 -7.83 -3.67 11.43
N LEU A 58 -8.73 -4.64 11.64
CA LEU A 58 -9.92 -4.45 12.48
C LEU A 58 -9.57 -4.14 13.94
N LEU A 59 -8.52 -4.77 14.48
CA LEU A 59 -8.00 -4.47 15.82
C LEU A 59 -7.38 -3.05 15.86
N GLU A 60 -6.57 -2.67 14.87
CA GLU A 60 -6.04 -1.31 14.78
C GLU A 60 -7.15 -0.25 14.74
N ILE A 61 -8.22 -0.48 13.96
CA ILE A 61 -9.36 0.43 13.90
C ILE A 61 -10.01 0.61 15.27
N LYS A 62 -10.14 -0.49 16.04
CA LYS A 62 -10.68 -0.44 17.41
C LYS A 62 -9.81 0.40 18.32
N ASP A 63 -8.49 0.26 18.22
CA ASP A 63 -7.53 1.03 19.01
C ASP A 63 -7.60 2.53 18.66
N TYR A 64 -7.58 2.88 17.36
CA TYR A 64 -7.72 4.28 16.94
C TYR A 64 -9.04 4.91 17.39
N LEU A 65 -10.14 4.16 17.34
CA LEU A 65 -11.42 4.63 17.86
C LEU A 65 -11.37 4.87 19.38
N SER A 66 -10.66 4.02 20.12
CA SER A 66 -10.47 4.19 21.56
C SER A 66 -9.60 5.41 21.90
N ASP A 67 -8.66 5.76 21.02
CA ASP A 67 -7.83 6.96 21.09
C ASP A 67 -8.59 8.24 20.67
N GLY A 68 -9.86 8.12 20.29
CA GLY A 68 -10.74 9.24 19.96
C GLY A 68 -10.69 9.69 18.50
N LEU A 69 -10.05 8.92 17.61
CA LEU A 69 -10.13 9.19 16.18
C LEU A 69 -11.52 8.83 15.64
N ASN A 70 -11.96 9.59 14.65
CA ASN A 70 -13.14 9.24 13.86
C ASN A 70 -12.74 8.50 12.57
N MET A 71 -13.72 8.05 11.79
CA MET A 71 -13.46 7.32 10.54
C MET A 71 -12.61 8.11 9.52
N ALA A 72 -12.80 9.43 9.42
CA ALA A 72 -12.01 10.25 8.51
C ALA A 72 -10.54 10.33 8.96
N GLY A 73 -10.30 10.46 10.27
CA GLY A 73 -8.97 10.40 10.86
C GLY A 73 -8.29 9.05 10.62
N ILE A 74 -9.03 7.95 10.79
CA ILE A 74 -8.51 6.60 10.55
C ILE A 74 -8.13 6.41 9.07
N LYS A 75 -8.98 6.84 8.12
CA LYS A 75 -8.63 6.80 6.69
C LYS A 75 -7.35 7.58 6.38
N ARG A 76 -7.22 8.79 6.95
CA ARG A 76 -6.02 9.63 6.82
C ARG A 76 -4.75 8.89 7.27
N VAL A 77 -4.82 8.17 8.39
CA VAL A 77 -3.68 7.39 8.90
C VAL A 77 -3.27 6.31 7.91
N TYR A 78 -4.23 5.59 7.33
CA TYR A 78 -3.94 4.55 6.33
C TYR A 78 -3.42 5.11 5.01
N GLU A 79 -3.95 6.25 4.55
CA GLU A 79 -3.43 6.96 3.37
C GLU A 79 -1.95 7.34 3.56
N MET A 80 -1.60 7.93 4.71
CA MET A 80 -0.23 8.30 5.03
C MET A 80 0.71 7.08 5.06
N LYS A 81 0.28 5.98 5.69
CA LYS A 81 1.05 4.72 5.69
C LYS A 81 1.30 4.19 4.27
N LEU A 82 0.34 4.35 3.37
CA LEU A 82 0.47 3.91 1.98
C LEU A 82 1.46 4.80 1.21
N GLU A 83 1.36 6.12 1.36
CA GLU A 83 2.30 7.09 0.77
C GLU A 83 3.75 6.81 1.21
N GLU A 84 3.97 6.56 2.50
CA GLU A 84 5.28 6.19 3.06
C GLU A 84 5.83 4.89 2.44
N GLN A 85 4.99 3.87 2.27
CA GLN A 85 5.39 2.61 1.64
C GLN A 85 5.74 2.79 0.16
N MET A 86 5.01 3.63 -0.57
CA MET A 86 5.30 3.93 -1.97
C MET A 86 6.64 4.65 -2.12
N HIS A 87 6.90 5.68 -1.30
CA HIS A 87 8.18 6.38 -1.31
C HIS A 87 9.35 5.48 -0.90
N ALA A 88 9.14 4.59 0.07
CA ALA A 88 10.13 3.61 0.46
C ALA A 88 10.45 2.62 -0.69
N GLN A 89 9.45 2.21 -1.48
CA GLN A 89 9.67 1.38 -2.66
C GLN A 89 10.40 2.12 -3.78
N GLU A 90 10.09 3.39 -4.04
CA GLU A 90 10.80 4.21 -5.04
C GLU A 90 12.28 4.38 -4.68
N SER A 91 12.59 4.65 -3.42
CA SER A 91 13.98 4.80 -2.95
C SER A 91 14.80 3.50 -3.04
N ASN A 92 14.16 2.33 -2.97
CA ASN A 92 14.80 1.02 -3.03
C ASN A 92 14.80 0.40 -4.44
N LYS A 93 14.29 1.10 -5.45
CA LYS A 93 14.36 0.60 -6.84
C LYS A 93 15.83 0.64 -7.28
N PRO A 94 16.46 -0.49 -7.65
CA PRO A 94 17.83 -0.47 -8.15
C PRO A 94 17.86 0.40 -9.41
N LEU A 95 18.76 1.39 -9.43
CA LEU A 95 19.00 2.24 -10.61
C LEU A 95 19.22 1.34 -11.82
N THR A 96 18.51 1.60 -12.92
CA THR A 96 18.77 0.88 -14.15
C THR A 96 20.09 1.35 -14.74
N ASP A 97 20.70 0.51 -15.58
CA ASP A 97 21.94 0.85 -16.29
C ASP A 97 21.78 2.10 -17.18
N GLU A 98 20.55 2.39 -17.63
CA GLU A 98 20.19 3.63 -18.35
C GLU A 98 20.18 4.85 -17.41
N ASP A 99 19.61 4.73 -16.22
CA ASP A 99 19.61 5.79 -15.20
C ASP A 99 21.04 6.16 -14.79
N VAL A 100 21.91 5.15 -14.62
CA VAL A 100 23.33 5.38 -14.29
C VAL A 100 24.06 6.15 -15.39
N ARG A 101 23.86 5.77 -16.67
CA ARG A 101 24.47 6.50 -17.79
C ARG A 101 24.01 7.95 -17.85
N LYS A 102 22.73 8.21 -17.59
CA LYS A 102 22.16 9.56 -17.60
C LYS A 102 22.76 10.43 -16.49
N ILE A 103 22.88 9.90 -15.27
CA ILE A 103 23.49 10.59 -14.13
C ILE A 103 24.96 10.94 -14.44
N LEU A 104 25.73 9.98 -14.96
CA LEU A 104 27.14 10.21 -15.33
C LEU A 104 27.28 11.27 -16.42
N TYR A 105 26.40 11.28 -17.41
CA TYR A 105 26.41 12.27 -18.49
C TYR A 105 26.13 13.68 -17.97
N ASP A 106 25.12 13.83 -17.11
CA ASP A 106 24.76 15.10 -16.49
C ASP A 106 25.90 15.63 -15.60
N GLU A 107 26.61 14.75 -14.88
CA GLU A 107 27.78 15.12 -14.08
C GLU A 107 28.96 15.59 -14.93
N LEU A 108 29.23 14.89 -16.05
CA LEU A 108 30.32 15.25 -16.97
C LEU A 108 30.10 16.63 -17.62
N ILE A 109 28.84 16.98 -17.94
CA ILE A 109 28.46 18.27 -18.52
C ILE A 109 28.45 19.40 -17.47
N SER A 110 28.06 19.11 -16.24
CA SER A 110 28.03 20.13 -15.19
C SER A 110 29.43 20.52 -14.69
N GLN A 111 30.38 19.58 -14.68
CA GLN A 111 31.76 19.82 -14.20
C GLN A 111 32.72 20.25 -15.31
N GLY A 112 32.59 19.71 -16.54
CA GLY A 112 33.35 20.18 -17.69
C GLY A 112 32.50 21.17 -18.47
N GLY A 113 32.91 22.42 -18.60
CA GLY A 113 32.20 23.49 -19.34
C GLY A 113 32.04 23.25 -20.86
N LEU A 114 31.55 22.06 -21.24
CA LEU A 114 31.28 21.56 -22.56
C LEU A 114 29.78 21.69 -22.82
N THR A 115 29.39 22.75 -23.51
CA THR A 115 28.06 22.86 -24.11
C THR A 115 27.97 21.89 -25.29
N GLN A 116 27.49 20.67 -25.06
CA GLN A 116 26.99 19.81 -26.13
C GLN A 116 25.58 19.29 -25.82
N GLN A 117 24.75 19.33 -26.87
CA GLN A 117 23.33 18.97 -26.84
C GLN A 117 23.16 17.55 -26.30
N ASN A 118 22.26 17.39 -25.33
CA ASN A 118 21.99 16.13 -24.66
C ASN A 118 21.34 15.12 -25.64
N PRO A 119 22.01 14.01 -26.03
CA PRO A 119 21.48 13.06 -27.01
C PRO A 119 20.29 12.25 -26.49
N PHE A 120 20.00 12.30 -25.18
CA PHE A 120 18.87 11.63 -24.55
C PHE A 120 17.60 12.50 -24.46
N GLN A 121 17.62 13.75 -24.96
CA GLN A 121 16.39 14.54 -25.09
C GLN A 121 15.59 14.05 -26.29
N SER A 122 14.53 13.28 -26.02
CA SER A 122 13.53 12.89 -27.00
C SER A 122 12.94 14.13 -27.67
N ARG A 123 13.18 14.29 -28.97
CA ARG A 123 12.45 15.28 -29.78
C ARG A 123 10.99 14.83 -29.87
N GLY A 124 10.11 15.51 -29.13
CA GLY A 124 8.66 15.34 -29.25
C GLY A 124 8.19 15.56 -30.70
N PRO A 125 7.04 14.99 -31.08
CA PRO A 125 6.59 15.01 -32.46
C PRO A 125 6.31 16.46 -32.90
N LYS A 126 6.86 16.84 -34.05
CA LYS A 126 6.47 18.09 -34.71
C LYS A 126 5.15 17.84 -35.45
N LEU A 127 4.21 18.76 -35.22
CA LEU A 127 2.92 18.92 -35.89
C LEU A 127 3.05 18.84 -37.43
#